data_AF-A0A6I4YRV7-F1
#
_entry.id   AF-A0A6I4YRV7-F1
#
_cell.length_a   1.000
_cell.length_b   1.000
_cell.length_c   1.000
_cell.angle_alpha   90.00
_cell.angle_beta   90.00
_cell.angle_gamma   90.00
#
_symmetry.space_group_name_H-M   'P 1'
#
loop_
_entity.id
_entity.type
_entity.pdbx_description
1 polymer ?
#
loop_
_entity_poly.entity_id
_entity_poly.type
_entity_poly.pdbx_seq_one_letter_code
_entity_poly.pdbx_strand_id
1 'polypeptide(L)'
;MVVMLRPYRTQVLLGHALLALAVYLAAPVEKASLWPLEIWGGLHIPVWVWPALLGATGLPLARTRKARIGMLLCQLSVIWLVTVGIAAYLASGWNPMSVLCAVLALHAQWTSVDLKAVAAALGTGVR
;
A
#
# COMPACT_ATOMS: atom_id res chain seq x y z
N MET A 1 9.42 26.11 -4.91
CA MET A 1 8.36 25.19 -5.39
C MET A 1 8.78 23.72 -5.52
N VAL A 2 10.06 23.38 -5.76
CA VAL A 2 10.50 21.99 -6.00
C VAL A 2 10.24 21.02 -4.82
N VAL A 3 10.33 21.50 -3.57
CA VAL A 3 10.15 20.68 -2.36
C VAL A 3 8.72 20.13 -2.22
N MET A 4 7.70 20.87 -2.67
CA MET A 4 6.30 20.41 -2.56
C MET A 4 5.92 19.33 -3.60
N LEU A 5 6.70 19.16 -4.68
CA LEU A 5 6.38 18.17 -5.72
C LEU A 5 6.88 16.76 -5.38
N ARG A 6 7.93 16.66 -4.55
CA ARG A 6 8.54 15.37 -4.18
C ARG A 6 7.55 14.42 -3.47
N PRO A 7 6.76 14.85 -2.46
CA PRO A 7 5.81 13.98 -1.77
C PRO A 7 4.71 13.43 -2.69
N TYR A 8 4.27 14.22 -3.68
CA TYR A 8 3.30 13.76 -4.66
C TYR A 8 3.89 12.76 -5.65
N ARG A 9 5.19 12.89 -6.00
CA ARG A 9 5.86 11.92 -6.85
C ARG A 9 6.03 10.57 -6.14
N THR A 10 6.42 10.55 -4.87
CA THR A 10 6.55 9.31 -4.09
C THR A 10 5.19 8.64 -3.88
N GLN A 11 4.14 9.43 -3.59
CA GLN A 11 2.76 8.97 -3.52
C GLN A 11 2.31 8.27 -4.81
N VAL A 12 2.61 8.87 -5.97
CA VAL A 12 2.27 8.29 -7.28
C VAL A 12 3.02 6.98 -7.54
N LEU A 13 4.32 6.93 -7.23
CA LEU A 13 5.13 5.70 -7.38
C LEU A 13 4.61 4.57 -6.49
N LEU A 14 4.24 4.88 -5.25
CA LEU A 14 3.60 3.91 -4.36
C LEU A 14 2.27 3.42 -4.92
N GLY A 15 1.44 4.31 -5.47
CA GLY A 15 0.19 3.93 -6.15
C GLY A 15 0.42 2.93 -7.29
N HIS A 16 1.43 3.17 -8.13
CA HIS A 16 1.80 2.23 -9.19
C HIS A 16 2.34 0.90 -8.65
N ALA A 17 3.14 0.92 -7.58
CA ALA A 17 3.63 -0.30 -6.96
C ALA A 17 2.49 -1.17 -6.41
N LEU A 18 1.49 -0.57 -5.77
CA LEU A 18 0.30 -1.27 -5.29
C LEU A 18 -0.53 -1.85 -6.44
N LEU A 19 -0.68 -1.11 -7.54
CA LEU A 19 -1.36 -1.61 -8.74
C LEU A 19 -0.61 -2.78 -9.39
N ALA A 20 0.71 -2.69 -9.49
CA ALA A 20 1.53 -3.79 -9.99
C ALA A 20 1.42 -5.03 -9.10
N LEU A 21 1.42 -4.84 -7.78
CA LEU A 21 1.23 -5.91 -6.82
C LEU A 21 -0.18 -6.53 -6.91
N ALA A 22 -1.21 -5.72 -7.12
CA ALA A 22 -2.57 -6.18 -7.33
C ALA A 22 -2.68 -7.06 -8.59
N VAL A 23 -2.10 -6.61 -9.71
CA VAL A 23 -2.05 -7.39 -10.96
C VAL A 23 -1.27 -8.68 -10.76
N TYR A 24 -0.12 -8.63 -10.09
CA TYR A 24 0.67 -9.82 -9.77
C TYR A 24 -0.18 -10.82 -8.97
N LEU A 25 -0.84 -10.39 -7.90
CA LEU A 25 -1.68 -11.26 -7.07
C LEU A 25 -2.92 -11.79 -7.81
N ALA A 26 -3.48 -11.06 -8.78
CA ALA A 26 -4.60 -11.52 -9.59
C ALA A 26 -4.19 -12.47 -10.74
N ALA A 27 -2.94 -12.42 -11.20
CA ALA A 27 -2.49 -13.20 -12.34
C ALA A 27 -2.56 -14.72 -12.08
N PRO A 28 -2.93 -15.56 -13.06
CA PRO A 28 -3.02 -17.01 -12.91
C PRO A 28 -1.64 -17.67 -12.99
N VAL A 29 -0.75 -17.32 -12.06
CA VAL A 29 0.62 -17.85 -11.95
C VAL A 29 0.74 -18.61 -10.65
N GLU A 30 1.55 -19.67 -10.62
CA GLU A 30 1.88 -20.37 -9.38
C GLU A 30 2.47 -19.40 -8.36
N LYS A 31 1.88 -19.37 -7.18
CA LYS A 31 2.28 -18.54 -6.04
C LYS A 31 2.25 -19.41 -4.80
N ALA A 32 3.13 -19.10 -3.84
CA ALA A 32 2.99 -19.64 -2.51
C ALA A 32 1.58 -19.33 -1.99
N SER A 33 0.88 -20.36 -1.49
CA SER A 33 -0.44 -20.18 -0.90
C SER A 33 -0.33 -19.19 0.25
N LEU A 34 -1.11 -18.11 0.18
CA LEU A 34 -1.27 -17.16 1.28
C LEU A 34 -2.37 -17.67 2.20
N TRP A 35 -2.33 -18.96 2.57
CA TRP A 35 -3.35 -19.60 3.40
C TRP A 35 -3.71 -18.82 4.68
N PRO A 36 -2.80 -18.08 5.36
CA PRO A 36 -3.18 -17.28 6.52
C PRO A 36 -4.13 -16.12 6.18
N LEU A 37 -4.17 -15.69 4.92
CA LEU A 37 -5.13 -14.71 4.40
C LEU A 37 -6.41 -15.35 3.90
N GLU A 38 -6.34 -16.58 3.42
CA GLU A 38 -7.49 -17.32 2.88
C GLU A 38 -8.33 -17.93 4.00
N ILE A 39 -7.71 -18.25 5.15
CA ILE A 39 -8.35 -18.85 6.32
C ILE A 39 -7.97 -18.04 7.55
N TRP A 40 -8.85 -17.13 7.97
CA TRP A 40 -8.68 -16.38 9.22
C TRP A 40 -9.88 -16.62 10.13
N GLY A 41 -9.64 -17.25 11.29
CA GLY A 41 -10.67 -17.44 12.32
C GLY A 41 -11.86 -18.29 11.86
N GLY A 42 -11.64 -19.20 10.90
CA GLY A 42 -12.69 -20.04 10.30
C GLY A 42 -13.45 -19.39 9.14
N LEU A 43 -13.13 -18.14 8.77
CA LEU A 43 -13.69 -17.48 7.60
C LEU A 43 -12.81 -17.74 6.37
N HIS A 44 -13.42 -18.26 5.31
CA HIS A 44 -12.79 -18.38 4.00
C HIS A 44 -12.88 -17.04 3.26
N ILE A 45 -11.75 -16.35 3.15
CA ILE A 45 -11.67 -15.09 2.41
C ILE A 45 -11.30 -15.41 0.96
N PRO A 46 -12.10 -14.95 -0.02
CA PRO A 46 -11.77 -15.20 -1.41
C PRO A 46 -10.46 -14.53 -1.85
N VAL A 47 -9.64 -15.24 -2.63
CA VAL A 47 -8.29 -14.81 -3.06
C VAL A 47 -8.29 -13.43 -3.76
N TRP A 48 -9.35 -13.12 -4.50
CA TRP A 48 -9.53 -11.86 -5.24
C TRP A 48 -9.73 -10.61 -4.37
N VAL A 49 -10.00 -10.77 -3.06
CA VAL A 49 -10.15 -9.65 -2.13
C VAL A 49 -8.85 -8.83 -2.02
N TRP A 50 -7.69 -9.47 -1.96
CA TRP A 50 -6.40 -8.77 -1.79
C TRP A 50 -5.99 -7.93 -3.00
N PRO A 51 -6.05 -8.46 -4.24
CA PRO A 51 -5.91 -7.64 -5.45
C PRO A 51 -6.91 -6.46 -5.47
N ALA A 52 -8.17 -6.69 -5.09
CA ALA A 52 -9.19 -5.66 -5.10
C ALA A 52 -8.87 -4.53 -4.11
N LEU A 53 -8.46 -4.86 -2.87
CA LEU A 53 -8.07 -3.88 -1.86
C LEU A 53 -6.85 -3.05 -2.30
N LEU A 54 -5.82 -3.71 -2.82
CA LEU A 54 -4.61 -3.03 -3.33
C LEU A 54 -4.93 -2.16 -4.55
N GLY A 55 -5.80 -2.61 -5.44
CA GLY A 55 -6.28 -1.82 -6.58
C GLY A 55 -7.10 -0.60 -6.14
N ALA A 56 -8.02 -0.81 -5.20
CA ALA A 56 -8.90 0.22 -4.64
C ALA A 56 -8.13 1.28 -3.84
N THR A 57 -6.97 0.97 -3.26
CA THR A 57 -6.09 1.97 -2.65
C THR A 57 -5.10 2.58 -3.64
N GLY A 58 -4.47 1.76 -4.49
CA GLY A 58 -3.42 2.19 -5.42
C GLY A 58 -3.92 3.18 -6.47
N LEU A 59 -5.11 2.95 -7.05
CA LEU A 59 -5.65 3.82 -8.09
C LEU A 59 -6.00 5.24 -7.59
N PRO A 60 -6.74 5.41 -6.47
CA PRO A 60 -6.95 6.74 -5.89
C PRO A 60 -5.65 7.37 -5.39
N LEU A 61 -4.70 6.59 -4.88
CA LEU A 61 -3.41 7.10 -4.40
C LEU A 61 -2.58 7.69 -5.55
N ALA A 62 -2.59 7.07 -6.73
CA ALA A 62 -1.90 7.62 -7.91
C ALA A 62 -2.53 8.92 -8.43
N ARG A 63 -3.82 9.17 -8.15
CA ARG A 63 -4.57 10.30 -8.73
C ARG A 63 -4.82 11.44 -7.75
N THR A 64 -4.90 11.16 -6.45
CA THR A 64 -5.28 12.19 -5.47
C THR A 64 -4.23 13.30 -5.40
N ARG A 65 -4.73 14.54 -5.31
CA ARG A 65 -3.93 15.74 -5.05
C ARG A 65 -4.18 16.29 -3.65
N LYS A 66 -5.18 15.76 -2.95
CA LYS A 66 -5.54 16.17 -1.58
C LYS A 66 -4.65 15.42 -0.59
N ALA A 67 -3.74 16.14 0.07
CA ALA A 67 -2.76 15.56 0.99
C ALA A 67 -3.40 14.71 2.09
N ARG A 68 -4.53 15.15 2.68
CA ARG A 68 -5.28 14.38 3.70
C ARG A 68 -5.74 13.02 3.19
N ILE A 69 -6.26 12.96 1.96
CA ILE A 69 -6.69 11.70 1.34
C ILE A 69 -5.48 10.82 1.04
N GLY A 70 -4.41 11.41 0.49
CA GLY A 70 -3.15 10.69 0.24
C GLY A 70 -2.58 10.06 1.51
N MET A 71 -2.60 10.77 2.64
CA MET A 71 -2.18 10.23 3.94
C MET A 71 -3.01 9.02 4.36
N LEU A 72 -4.35 9.13 4.32
CA LEU A 72 -5.24 8.03 4.68
C LEU A 72 -5.00 6.80 3.81
N LEU A 73 -4.86 6.99 2.50
CA LEU A 73 -4.57 5.91 1.56
C LEU A 73 -3.17 5.30 1.78
N CYS A 74 -2.16 6.10 2.12
CA CYS A 74 -0.85 5.58 2.52
C CYS A 74 -0.94 4.71 3.77
N GLN A 75 -1.68 5.14 4.80
CA GLN A 75 -1.87 4.36 6.03
C GLN A 75 -2.62 3.05 5.77
N LEU A 76 -3.69 3.08 4.95
CA LEU A 76 -4.38 1.87 4.52
C LEU A 76 -3.44 0.93 3.76
N SER A 77 -2.58 1.48 2.90
CA SER A 77 -1.59 0.69 2.14
C SER A 77 -0.57 0.02 3.06
N VAL A 78 -0.14 0.67 4.15
CA VAL A 78 0.71 0.04 5.17
C VAL A 78 0.02 -1.19 5.75
N ILE A 79 -1.26 -1.07 6.14
CA ILE A 79 -2.03 -2.19 6.70
C ILE A 79 -2.05 -3.35 5.70
N TRP A 80 -2.44 -3.09 4.45
CA TRP A 80 -2.52 -4.15 3.42
C TRP A 80 -1.17 -4.81 3.14
N LEU A 81 -0.10 -4.02 3.00
CA LEU A 81 1.24 -4.54 2.73
C LEU A 81 1.79 -5.36 3.90
N VAL A 82 1.59 -4.91 5.14
CA VAL A 82 2.00 -5.66 6.33
C VAL A 82 1.21 -6.97 6.43
N THR A 83 -0.11 -6.94 6.22
CA THR A 83 -0.93 -8.15 6.25
C THR A 83 -0.48 -9.17 5.20
N VAL A 84 -0.27 -8.74 3.95
CA VAL A 84 0.24 -9.61 2.88
C VAL A 84 1.65 -10.12 3.18
N GLY A 85 2.53 -9.24 3.69
CA GLY A 85 3.90 -9.59 4.04
C GLY A 85 3.98 -10.61 5.19
N ILE A 86 3.17 -10.44 6.23
CA ILE A 86 3.06 -11.39 7.36
C ILE A 86 2.55 -12.73 6.86
N ALA A 87 1.51 -12.74 6.04
CA ALA A 87 1.00 -14.01 5.52
C ALA A 87 2.01 -14.73 4.61
N ALA A 88 2.73 -13.99 3.76
CA ALA A 88 3.81 -14.56 2.97
C ALA A 88 4.91 -15.16 3.85
N TYR A 89 5.27 -14.45 4.93
CA TYR A 89 6.22 -14.93 5.93
C TYR A 89 5.74 -16.18 6.66
N LEU A 90 4.49 -16.21 7.11
CA LEU A 90 3.92 -17.37 7.81
C LEU A 90 3.78 -18.58 6.87
N ALA A 91 3.53 -18.36 5.58
CA ALA A 91 3.38 -19.44 4.61
C ALA A 91 4.72 -20.07 4.19
N SER A 92 5.80 -19.29 4.13
CA SER A 92 7.05 -19.74 3.49
C SER A 92 8.35 -19.18 4.09
N GLY A 93 8.28 -18.56 5.27
CA GLY A 93 9.41 -17.89 5.91
C GLY A 93 9.84 -16.62 5.18
N TRP A 94 11.09 -16.20 5.40
CA TRP A 94 11.65 -15.03 4.72
C TRP A 94 11.80 -15.28 3.22
N ASN A 95 11.09 -14.50 2.41
CA ASN A 95 11.08 -14.62 0.96
C ASN A 95 11.06 -13.22 0.30
N PRO A 96 11.28 -13.12 -1.02
CA PRO A 96 11.30 -11.82 -1.70
C PRO A 96 10.00 -11.01 -1.55
N MET A 97 8.84 -11.67 -1.46
CA MET A 97 7.54 -11.01 -1.29
C MET A 97 7.40 -10.38 0.10
N SER A 98 7.79 -11.08 1.17
CA SER A 98 7.74 -10.53 2.53
C SER A 98 8.66 -9.32 2.69
N VAL A 99 9.86 -9.38 2.08
CA VAL A 99 10.81 -8.26 2.06
C VAL A 99 10.26 -7.08 1.23
N LEU A 100 9.73 -7.35 0.03
CA LEU A 100 9.13 -6.32 -0.82
C LEU A 100 7.98 -5.59 -0.11
N CYS A 101 7.07 -6.34 0.51
CA CYS A 101 5.97 -5.79 1.28
C CYS A 101 6.45 -4.93 2.45
N ALA A 102 7.49 -5.36 3.18
CA ALA A 102 8.07 -4.59 4.28
C ALA A 102 8.67 -3.25 3.79
N VAL A 103 9.43 -3.29 2.69
CA VAL A 103 10.03 -2.08 2.09
C VAL A 103 8.95 -1.12 1.59
N LEU A 104 7.92 -1.63 0.90
CA LEU A 104 6.81 -0.81 0.43
C LEU A 104 5.97 -0.24 1.60
N ALA A 105 5.80 -1.00 2.68
CA ALA A 105 5.10 -0.51 3.87
C ALA A 105 5.86 0.63 4.54
N LEU A 106 7.19 0.51 4.68
CA LEU A 106 8.03 1.60 5.15
C LEU A 106 7.95 2.81 4.22
N HIS A 107 8.00 2.58 2.90
CA HIS A 107 7.86 3.65 1.91
C HIS A 107 6.50 4.38 2.01
N ALA A 108 5.42 3.63 2.23
CA ALA A 108 4.09 4.18 2.46
C ALA A 108 4.01 5.00 3.76
N GLN A 109 4.62 4.50 4.83
CA GLN A 109 4.69 5.22 6.10
C GLN A 109 5.45 6.54 5.97
N TRP A 110 6.62 6.53 5.33
CA TRP A 110 7.40 7.75 5.08
C TRP A 110 6.64 8.75 4.21
N THR A 111 6.02 8.26 3.13
CA THR A 111 5.21 9.12 2.24
C THR A 111 4.03 9.75 2.98
N SER A 112 3.40 9.01 3.92
CA SER A 112 2.36 9.57 4.78
C SER A 112 2.86 10.70 5.68
N VAL A 113 4.07 10.57 6.23
CA VAL A 113 4.69 11.62 7.07
C VAL A 113 5.00 12.86 6.22
N ASP A 114 5.54 12.67 5.02
CA ASP A 114 5.82 13.78 4.09
C ASP A 114 4.54 14.53 3.69
N LEU A 115 3.46 13.79 3.38
CA LEU A 115 2.17 14.39 3.06
C LEU A 115 1.54 15.11 4.26
N LYS A 116 1.78 14.65 5.50
CA LYS A 116 1.36 15.36 6.71
C LYS A 116 2.04 16.71 6.83
N ALA A 117 3.35 16.78 6.55
CA ALA A 117 4.09 18.04 6.55
C ALA A 117 3.57 19.00 5.46
N VAL A 118 3.26 18.48 4.27
CA VAL A 118 2.62 19.27 3.20
C VAL A 118 1.23 19.77 3.62
N ALA A 119 0.40 18.91 4.21
CA ALA A 119 -0.93 19.31 4.69
C ALA A 119 -0.86 20.39 5.77
N ALA A 120 0.12 20.33 6.67
CA ALA A 120 0.38 21.37 7.66
C ALA A 120 0.82 22.69 6.99
N ALA A 121 1.77 22.64 6.06
CA ALA A 121 2.26 23.83 5.35
C ALA A 121 1.17 24.51 4.48
N LEU A 122 0.29 23.71 3.87
CA LEU A 122 -0.87 24.22 3.12
C LEU A 122 -1.98 24.71 4.07
N GLY A 123 -2.05 24.15 5.28
CA GLY A 123 -2.99 24.53 6.34
C GLY A 123 -2.58 25.80 7.10
N THR A 124 -1.27 26.11 7.16
CA THR A 124 -0.74 27.38 7.71
C THR A 124 -0.97 28.60 6.79
N GLY A 125 -1.71 28.41 5.69
CA GLY A 125 -2.20 29.48 4.81
C GLY A 125 -3.68 29.83 5.02
N VAL A 126 -4.32 29.36 6.09
CA VAL A 126 -5.67 29.77 6.48
C VAL A 126 -5.65 30.17 7.95
N ARG A 127 -6.11 31.40 8.17
CA ARG A 127 -6.34 32.11 9.43
C ARG A 127 -6.99 31.25 10.51
#